data_AF-A0A1D2A730-F1
#
_entry.id   AF-A0A1D2A730-F1
#
_cell.length_a   1.000
_cell.length_b   1.000
_cell.length_c   1.000
_cell.angle_alpha   90.00
_cell.angle_beta   90.00
_cell.angle_gamma   90.00
#
_symmetry.space_group_name_H-M   'P 1'
#
loop_
_entity.id
_entity.type
_entity.pdbx_description
1 polymer ?
#
loop_
_entity_poly.entity_id
_entity_poly.type
_entity_poly.pdbx_seq_one_letter_code
_entity_poly.pdbx_strand_id
1 'polypeptide(L)'
;MIRPHPAFWRFVFGLVTCYTLFMVYLLFQSADGARQTLKHLYPELGVELDERHYGTDCALYKPGQGINWEVINDTVFDEFVVAHILGWWGKTLMLRDRTMLWIISIGFELMEVTFQHWLPNFNECWWDSWILDVAICNNLGIALGMWSISYFDSKEYDWRGMSQQPSLLAKARRSLLQFTPKSFSNLKWQAFASPKRCLQCLFPIAVFLLFEVNHFFLKFVLWVPPSNPLNPIRLFLLLGVGLPGMRECYEYIEASGSPQGADMLKLGAFAWLGLALALVETLVSIKFGKGMFPAPWPTHILIGWGLAAACGLTLFTVWSLRYYSRQHAGTKAKAA
;
A
#
# COMPACT_ATOMS: atom_id res chain seq x y z
N MET A 1 11.63 11.86 -14.95
CA MET A 1 12.54 11.40 -13.86
C MET A 1 13.97 11.36 -14.36
N ILE A 2 14.92 11.94 -13.61
CA ILE A 2 16.36 12.00 -13.99
C ILE A 2 17.16 10.88 -13.32
N ARG A 3 16.80 10.45 -12.10
CA ARG A 3 17.42 9.34 -11.36
C ARG A 3 16.37 8.54 -10.59
N PRO A 4 16.48 7.20 -10.47
CA PRO A 4 17.35 6.29 -11.22
C PRO A 4 17.35 6.51 -12.73
N HIS A 5 18.40 6.02 -13.41
CA HIS A 5 18.57 6.21 -14.85
C HIS A 5 17.27 5.87 -15.61
N PRO A 6 16.83 6.66 -16.60
CA PRO A 6 15.58 6.42 -17.30
C PRO A 6 15.41 5.00 -17.85
N ALA A 7 16.50 4.34 -18.25
CA ALA A 7 16.45 2.94 -18.68
C ALA A 7 16.00 1.97 -17.58
N PHE A 8 16.39 2.20 -16.32
CA PHE A 8 15.92 1.41 -15.18
C PHE A 8 14.41 1.53 -15.03
N TRP A 9 13.88 2.75 -15.07
CA TRP A 9 12.44 2.97 -14.97
C TRP A 9 11.68 2.40 -16.17
N ARG A 10 12.24 2.49 -17.38
CA ARG A 10 11.65 1.85 -18.57
C ARG A 10 11.61 0.32 -18.43
N PHE A 11 12.66 -0.28 -17.86
CA PHE A 11 12.70 -1.71 -17.58
C PHE A 11 11.65 -2.11 -16.54
N VAL A 12 11.58 -1.39 -15.41
CA VAL A 12 10.55 -1.61 -14.37
C VAL A 12 9.14 -1.47 -14.95
N PHE A 13 8.90 -0.42 -15.74
CA PHE A 13 7.62 -0.21 -16.42
C PHE A 13 7.27 -1.37 -17.36
N GLY A 14 8.26 -1.87 -18.12
CA GLY A 14 8.10 -3.05 -18.98
C GLY A 14 7.73 -4.30 -18.20
N LEU A 15 8.45 -4.60 -17.10
CA LEU A 15 8.14 -5.75 -16.25
C LEU A 15 6.72 -5.69 -15.67
N VAL A 16 6.32 -4.53 -15.15
CA VAL A 16 4.97 -4.34 -14.59
C VAL A 16 3.92 -4.43 -15.70
N THR A 17 4.21 -3.91 -16.90
CA THR A 17 3.31 -4.05 -18.06
C THR A 17 3.13 -5.52 -18.44
N CYS A 18 4.21 -6.31 -18.49
CA CYS A 18 4.14 -7.75 -18.74
C CYS A 18 3.31 -8.46 -17.66
N TYR A 19 3.47 -8.08 -16.39
CA TYR A 19 2.65 -8.59 -15.30
C TYR A 19 1.17 -8.23 -15.46
N THR A 20 0.85 -6.96 -15.77
CA THR A 20 -0.53 -6.53 -16.03
C THR A 20 -1.15 -7.29 -17.20
N LEU A 21 -0.41 -7.49 -18.30
CA LEU A 21 -0.88 -8.28 -19.45
C LEU A 21 -1.08 -9.75 -19.08
N PHE A 22 -0.21 -10.32 -18.25
CA PHE A 22 -0.40 -11.67 -17.72
C PHE A 22 -1.67 -11.78 -16.87
N MET A 23 -1.95 -10.79 -16.01
CA MET A 23 -3.19 -10.75 -15.24
C MET A 23 -4.43 -10.61 -16.15
N VAL A 24 -4.35 -9.84 -17.23
CA VAL A 24 -5.40 -9.77 -18.25
C VAL A 24 -5.58 -11.12 -18.96
N TYR A 25 -4.49 -11.81 -19.29
CA TYR A 25 -4.57 -13.17 -19.84
C TYR A 25 -5.28 -14.12 -18.88
N LEU A 26 -4.90 -14.13 -17.58
CA LEU A 26 -5.58 -14.94 -16.57
C LEU A 26 -7.07 -14.56 -16.47
N LEU A 27 -7.42 -13.28 -16.56
CA LEU A 27 -8.80 -12.82 -16.55
C LEU A 27 -9.66 -13.46 -17.65
N PHE A 28 -9.08 -13.90 -18.79
CA PHE A 28 -9.81 -14.62 -19.84
C PHE A 28 -9.87 -16.14 -19.64
N GLN A 29 -9.04 -16.72 -18.76
CA GLN A 29 -9.05 -18.15 -18.44
C GLN A 29 -10.19 -18.53 -17.48
N SER A 30 -10.49 -19.83 -17.33
CA SER A 30 -11.27 -20.33 -16.19
C SER A 30 -10.44 -20.31 -14.91
N ALA A 31 -11.08 -20.37 -13.73
CA ALA A 31 -10.35 -20.39 -12.45
C ALA A 31 -9.36 -21.57 -12.39
N ASP A 32 -9.80 -22.76 -12.80
CA ASP A 32 -8.92 -23.94 -12.85
C ASP A 32 -7.84 -23.80 -13.92
N GLY A 33 -8.17 -23.27 -15.10
CA GLY A 33 -7.17 -23.03 -16.16
C GLY A 33 -6.09 -22.04 -15.72
N ALA A 34 -6.46 -20.99 -14.99
CA ALA A 34 -5.51 -20.04 -14.40
C ALA A 34 -4.61 -20.71 -13.36
N ARG A 35 -5.18 -21.50 -12.43
CA ARG A 35 -4.42 -22.28 -11.43
C ARG A 35 -3.46 -23.26 -12.06
N GLN A 36 -3.88 -23.97 -13.12
CA GLN A 36 -3.00 -24.87 -13.86
C GLN A 36 -1.92 -24.10 -14.63
N THR A 37 -2.23 -22.91 -15.17
CA THR A 37 -1.21 -22.08 -15.84
C THR A 37 -0.09 -21.70 -14.87
N LEU A 38 -0.42 -21.39 -13.61
CA LEU A 38 0.58 -21.02 -12.60
C LEU A 38 1.60 -22.15 -12.33
N LYS A 39 1.27 -23.41 -12.61
CA LYS A 39 2.22 -24.54 -12.53
C LYS A 39 3.43 -24.39 -13.44
N HIS A 40 3.30 -23.66 -14.54
CA HIS A 40 4.42 -23.38 -15.44
C HIS A 40 5.45 -22.40 -14.84
N LEU A 41 5.05 -21.61 -13.85
CA LEU A 41 5.96 -20.74 -13.10
C LEU A 41 6.58 -21.50 -11.93
N TYR A 42 5.73 -22.20 -11.17
CA TYR A 42 6.10 -22.94 -9.96
C TYR A 42 5.34 -24.27 -9.93
N PRO A 43 6.01 -25.42 -10.11
CA PRO A 43 5.35 -26.72 -10.24
C PRO A 43 4.45 -27.12 -9.07
N GLU A 44 4.70 -26.59 -7.87
CA GLU A 44 3.96 -26.85 -6.64
C GLU A 44 2.59 -26.18 -6.56
N LEU A 45 2.27 -25.25 -7.48
CA LEU A 45 1.00 -24.51 -7.48
C LEU A 45 -0.17 -25.32 -8.04
N GLY A 46 -1.38 -24.76 -7.96
CA GLY A 46 -2.58 -25.36 -8.55
C GLY A 46 -3.09 -26.60 -7.82
N VAL A 47 -2.77 -26.69 -6.54
CA VAL A 47 -3.36 -27.60 -5.54
C VAL A 47 -4.04 -26.74 -4.49
N GLU A 48 -5.19 -27.18 -4.00
CA GLU A 48 -5.90 -26.50 -2.92
C GLU A 48 -5.02 -26.47 -1.65
N LEU A 49 -4.98 -25.32 -1.00
CA LEU A 49 -4.13 -25.11 0.18
C LEU A 49 -4.91 -25.46 1.45
N ASP A 50 -4.24 -26.14 2.38
CA ASP A 50 -4.78 -26.34 3.73
C ASP A 50 -4.98 -24.98 4.41
N GLU A 51 -6.18 -24.76 4.96
CA GLU A 51 -6.50 -23.53 5.69
C GLU A 51 -5.68 -23.46 6.98
N ARG A 52 -4.72 -22.54 7.06
CA ARG A 52 -4.09 -22.19 8.33
C ARG A 52 -5.02 -21.29 9.12
N HIS A 53 -5.41 -21.72 10.31
CA HIS A 53 -6.18 -20.89 11.23
C HIS A 53 -5.22 -20.13 12.16
N TYR A 54 -5.21 -18.79 12.07
CA TYR A 54 -4.30 -17.95 12.86
C TYR A 54 -4.91 -17.51 14.22
N GLY A 55 -6.23 -17.30 14.30
CA GLY A 55 -6.91 -16.76 15.50
C GLY A 55 -7.71 -17.75 16.34
N THR A 56 -7.31 -19.02 16.48
CA THR A 56 -8.10 -20.01 17.25
C THR A 56 -8.02 -19.86 18.76
N ASP A 57 -6.92 -19.32 19.31
CA ASP A 57 -6.73 -19.09 20.75
C ASP A 57 -5.99 -17.77 21.01
N CYS A 58 -6.74 -16.72 21.35
CA CYS A 58 -6.20 -15.37 21.59
C CYS A 58 -5.96 -15.06 23.07
N ALA A 59 -6.06 -16.07 23.96
CA ALA A 59 -5.87 -15.86 25.39
C ALA A 59 -4.38 -15.76 25.75
N LEU A 60 -3.93 -14.53 26.05
CA LEU A 60 -2.57 -14.27 26.57
C LEU A 60 -2.33 -14.89 27.96
N TYR A 61 -3.40 -15.10 28.73
CA TYR A 61 -3.34 -15.70 30.05
C TYR A 61 -4.42 -16.78 30.18
N LYS A 62 -4.00 -17.99 30.54
CA LYS A 62 -4.89 -19.12 30.82
C LYS A 62 -4.99 -19.33 32.34
N PRO A 63 -6.20 -19.23 32.93
CA PRO A 63 -6.38 -19.49 34.36
C PRO A 63 -5.84 -20.87 34.75
N GLY A 64 -4.89 -20.91 35.69
CA GLY A 64 -4.26 -22.15 36.18
C GLY A 64 -3.03 -22.63 35.41
N GLN A 65 -2.78 -22.13 34.19
CA GLN A 65 -1.59 -22.46 33.38
C GLN A 65 -0.60 -21.28 33.25
N GLY A 66 -1.04 -20.06 33.57
CA GLY A 66 -0.19 -18.86 33.52
C GLY A 66 -0.23 -18.17 32.16
N ILE A 67 0.84 -17.44 31.83
CA ILE A 67 1.00 -16.75 30.55
C ILE A 67 1.19 -17.78 29.44
N ASN A 68 0.44 -17.63 28.35
CA ASN A 68 0.49 -18.53 27.20
C ASN A 68 1.69 -18.17 26.30
N TRP A 69 2.90 -18.57 26.71
CA TRP A 69 4.13 -18.27 25.98
C TRP A 69 4.21 -18.93 24.61
N GLU A 70 3.54 -20.06 24.40
CA GLU A 70 3.53 -20.76 23.11
C GLU A 70 2.90 -19.87 22.02
N VAL A 71 1.68 -19.38 22.27
CA VAL A 71 0.98 -18.47 21.34
C VAL A 71 1.77 -17.18 21.14
N ILE A 72 2.32 -16.60 22.22
CA ILE A 72 3.10 -15.35 22.11
C ILE A 72 4.36 -15.58 21.25
N ASN A 73 5.06 -16.69 21.46
CA ASN A 73 6.32 -16.96 20.76
C ASN A 73 6.07 -17.30 19.28
N ASP A 74 5.02 -18.07 18.99
CA ASP A 74 4.67 -18.42 17.61
C ASP A 74 4.24 -17.18 16.81
N THR A 75 3.46 -16.27 17.41
CA THR A 75 3.02 -15.03 16.73
C THR A 75 4.16 -14.00 16.61
N VAL A 76 4.97 -13.79 17.66
CA VAL A 76 6.01 -12.74 17.65
C VAL A 76 7.22 -13.10 16.80
N PHE A 77 7.52 -14.40 16.65
CA PHE A 77 8.65 -14.86 15.83
C PHE A 77 8.23 -15.35 14.44
N ASP A 78 7.02 -15.03 14.01
CA ASP A 78 6.57 -15.34 12.66
C ASP A 78 7.26 -14.49 11.59
N GLU A 79 7.39 -15.02 10.38
CA GLU A 79 7.92 -14.33 9.20
C GLU A 79 7.14 -13.05 8.87
N PHE A 80 5.87 -12.99 9.30
CA PHE A 80 4.99 -11.84 9.11
C PHE A 80 5.46 -10.59 9.85
N VAL A 81 6.13 -10.69 11.01
CA VAL A 81 6.66 -9.51 11.73
C VAL A 81 7.69 -8.76 10.88
N VAL A 82 8.62 -9.50 10.26
CA VAL A 82 9.62 -8.92 9.36
C VAL A 82 8.97 -8.39 8.10
N ALA A 83 7.99 -9.12 7.55
CA ALA A 83 7.23 -8.68 6.38
C ALA A 83 6.47 -7.36 6.64
N HIS A 84 5.87 -7.19 7.82
CA HIS A 84 5.21 -5.96 8.24
C HIS A 84 6.21 -4.80 8.31
N ILE A 85 7.31 -4.94 9.04
CA ILE A 85 8.30 -3.86 9.20
C ILE A 85 8.87 -3.44 7.83
N LEU A 86 9.28 -4.40 6.99
CA LEU A 86 9.82 -4.12 5.66
C LEU A 86 8.77 -3.57 4.69
N GLY A 87 7.55 -4.10 4.75
CA GLY A 87 6.41 -3.64 3.97
C GLY A 87 6.08 -2.18 4.27
N TRP A 88 5.98 -1.83 5.56
CA TRP A 88 5.72 -0.46 5.99
C TRP A 88 6.87 0.49 5.72
N TRP A 89 8.11 0.02 5.81
CA TRP A 89 9.26 0.78 5.33
C TRP A 89 9.14 1.10 3.82
N GLY A 90 8.82 0.10 2.99
CA GLY A 90 8.61 0.28 1.54
C GLY A 90 7.46 1.23 1.21
N LYS A 91 6.31 1.06 1.87
CA LYS A 91 5.14 1.96 1.77
C LYS A 91 5.52 3.40 2.12
N THR A 92 6.36 3.58 3.15
CA THR A 92 6.85 4.89 3.57
C THR A 92 7.69 5.57 2.49
N LEU A 93 8.55 4.83 1.78
CA LEU A 93 9.34 5.38 0.68
C LEU A 93 8.49 5.88 -0.50
N MET A 94 7.32 5.26 -0.71
CA MET A 94 6.35 5.65 -1.74
C MET A 94 5.57 6.90 -1.36
N LEU A 95 4.93 6.91 -0.18
CA LEU A 95 3.98 7.95 0.22
C LEU A 95 4.65 9.16 0.89
N ARG A 96 5.71 8.93 1.67
CA ARG A 96 6.54 9.93 2.36
C ARG A 96 5.76 10.91 3.25
N ASP A 97 4.63 10.48 3.79
CA ASP A 97 3.81 11.27 4.71
C ASP A 97 3.26 10.39 5.82
N ARG A 98 3.64 10.73 7.05
CA ARG A 98 3.32 9.94 8.24
C ARG A 98 1.81 9.87 8.48
N THR A 99 1.09 10.97 8.27
CA THR A 99 -0.35 11.03 8.55
C THR A 99 -1.12 10.08 7.62
N MET A 100 -0.84 10.13 6.32
CA MET A 100 -1.49 9.22 5.37
C MET A 100 -1.09 7.76 5.60
N LEU A 101 0.16 7.48 5.96
CA LEU A 101 0.60 6.11 6.29
C LEU A 101 -0.15 5.53 7.49
N TRP A 102 -0.37 6.32 8.54
CA TRP A 102 -1.19 5.90 9.69
C TRP A 102 -2.64 5.66 9.31
N ILE A 103 -3.22 6.50 8.44
CA ILE A 103 -4.58 6.28 7.92
C ILE A 103 -4.65 4.97 7.14
N ILE A 104 -3.65 4.66 6.30
CA ILE A 104 -3.59 3.38 5.58
C ILE A 104 -3.40 2.22 6.57
N SER A 105 -2.58 2.38 7.62
CA SER A 105 -2.32 1.31 8.60
C SER A 105 -3.59 0.92 9.31
N ILE A 106 -4.29 1.89 9.90
CA ILE A 106 -5.56 1.64 10.57
C ILE A 106 -6.61 1.18 9.56
N GLY A 107 -6.61 1.77 8.35
CA GLY A 107 -7.52 1.39 7.29
C GLY A 107 -7.39 -0.06 6.87
N PHE A 108 -6.17 -0.61 6.87
CA PHE A 108 -5.92 -2.00 6.52
C PHE A 108 -6.46 -2.97 7.59
N GLU A 109 -6.19 -2.74 8.88
CA GLU A 109 -6.80 -3.54 9.97
C GLU A 109 -8.34 -3.55 9.87
N LEU A 110 -8.94 -2.40 9.54
CA LEU A 110 -10.38 -2.31 9.36
C LEU A 110 -10.85 -3.13 8.15
N MET A 111 -10.06 -3.25 7.09
CA MET A 111 -10.35 -4.15 5.97
C MET A 111 -10.25 -5.61 6.39
N GLU A 112 -9.29 -6.00 7.22
CA GLU A 112 -9.16 -7.37 7.72
C GLU A 112 -10.37 -7.77 8.56
N VAL A 113 -10.75 -6.94 9.53
CA VAL A 113 -11.99 -7.13 10.31
C VAL A 113 -13.23 -7.17 9.41
N THR A 114 -13.24 -6.39 8.33
CA THR A 114 -14.34 -6.38 7.36
C THR A 114 -14.43 -7.69 6.58
N PHE A 115 -13.30 -8.27 6.16
CA PHE A 115 -13.23 -9.41 5.26
C PHE A 115 -12.91 -10.76 5.95
N GLN A 116 -12.69 -10.79 7.26
CA GLN A 116 -12.40 -12.01 8.03
C GLN A 116 -13.45 -13.12 7.90
N HIS A 117 -14.71 -12.76 7.60
CA HIS A 117 -15.80 -13.72 7.38
C HIS A 117 -15.69 -14.47 6.04
N TRP A 118 -14.86 -13.98 5.12
CA TRP A 118 -14.58 -14.61 3.82
C TRP A 118 -13.18 -15.20 3.74
N LEU A 119 -12.20 -14.58 4.42
CA LEU A 119 -10.81 -14.99 4.39
C LEU A 119 -10.36 -15.39 5.80
N PRO A 120 -10.13 -16.69 6.07
CA PRO A 120 -9.64 -17.16 7.37
C PRO A 120 -8.27 -16.56 7.75
N ASN A 121 -7.47 -16.17 6.75
CA ASN A 121 -6.19 -15.48 6.96
C ASN A 121 -6.33 -14.14 7.70
N PHE A 122 -7.48 -13.47 7.60
CA PHE A 122 -7.73 -12.19 8.30
C PHE A 122 -8.32 -12.38 9.70
N ASN A 123 -8.55 -13.62 10.13
CA ASN A 123 -9.00 -13.91 11.49
C ASN A 123 -7.80 -14.04 12.41
N GLU A 124 -7.22 -12.89 12.76
CA GLU A 124 -6.09 -12.75 13.67
C GLU A 124 -6.57 -12.31 15.06
N CYS A 125 -5.69 -12.42 16.05
CA CYS A 125 -6.02 -12.01 17.40
C CYS A 125 -6.06 -10.49 17.53
N TRP A 126 -6.99 -9.96 18.32
CA TRP A 126 -7.15 -8.51 18.48
C TRP A 126 -5.86 -7.80 18.92
N TRP A 127 -5.02 -8.45 19.73
CA TRP A 127 -3.76 -7.90 20.22
C TRP A 127 -2.65 -8.03 19.18
N ASP A 128 -2.74 -9.00 18.27
CA ASP A 128 -1.83 -9.17 17.15
C ASP A 128 -2.02 -7.99 16.19
N SER A 129 -3.23 -7.84 15.65
CA SER A 129 -3.63 -6.77 14.74
C SER A 129 -3.39 -5.36 15.32
N TRP A 130 -3.95 -5.04 16.50
CA TRP A 130 -3.89 -3.66 17.03
C TRP A 130 -2.57 -3.30 17.74
N ILE A 131 -1.94 -4.25 18.44
CA ILE A 131 -0.74 -3.97 19.23
C ILE A 131 0.51 -4.36 18.44
N LEU A 132 0.62 -5.62 18.01
CA LEU A 132 1.81 -6.09 17.32
C LEU A 132 1.92 -5.42 15.95
N ASP A 133 0.88 -5.46 15.12
CA ASP A 133 0.96 -4.91 13.77
C ASP A 133 0.90 -3.39 13.77
N VAL A 134 -0.23 -2.77 14.17
CA VAL A 134 -0.35 -1.30 14.10
C VAL A 134 0.64 -0.56 14.99
N ALA A 135 0.66 -0.87 16.28
CA ALA A 135 1.38 -0.04 17.25
C ALA A 135 2.90 -0.29 17.22
N ILE A 136 3.33 -1.52 16.93
CA ILE A 136 4.74 -1.92 16.94
C ILE A 136 5.30 -2.02 15.52
N CYS A 137 4.92 -3.02 14.73
CA CYS A 137 5.57 -3.34 13.44
C CYS A 137 5.40 -2.22 12.41
N ASN A 138 4.16 -1.76 12.22
CA ASN A 138 3.81 -0.75 11.23
C ASN A 138 4.41 0.60 11.60
N ASN A 139 4.27 1.01 12.87
CA ASN A 139 4.88 2.24 13.37
C ASN A 139 6.41 2.21 13.31
N LEU A 140 7.05 1.07 13.60
CA LEU A 140 8.50 0.90 13.45
C LEU A 140 8.94 1.01 11.99
N GLY A 141 8.25 0.32 11.08
CA GLY A 141 8.50 0.42 9.63
C GLY A 141 8.34 1.85 9.12
N ILE A 142 7.30 2.57 9.56
CA ILE A 142 7.08 3.99 9.24
C ILE A 142 8.21 4.85 9.80
N ALA A 143 8.60 4.65 11.07
CA ALA A 143 9.67 5.42 11.69
C ALA A 143 11.01 5.21 10.97
N LEU A 144 11.37 3.96 10.65
CA LEU A 144 12.59 3.63 9.90
C LEU A 144 12.54 4.20 8.48
N GLY A 145 11.38 4.17 7.83
CA GLY A 145 11.19 4.76 6.50
C GLY A 145 11.37 6.27 6.51
N MET A 146 10.73 6.97 7.45
CA MET A 146 10.86 8.42 7.61
C MET A 146 12.29 8.83 7.99
N TRP A 147 12.95 8.05 8.85
CA TRP A 147 14.37 8.24 9.16
C TRP A 147 15.24 8.05 7.91
N SER A 148 15.00 7.00 7.12
CA SER A 148 15.73 6.76 5.87
C SER A 148 15.60 7.94 4.91
N ILE A 149 14.38 8.44 4.73
CA ILE A 149 14.08 9.62 3.90
C ILE A 149 14.86 10.85 4.39
N SER A 150 14.78 11.17 5.69
CA SER A 150 15.51 12.30 6.28
C SER A 150 17.04 12.15 6.16
N TYR A 151 17.56 10.94 6.37
CA TYR A 151 18.98 10.63 6.24
C TYR A 151 19.49 10.83 4.80
N PHE A 152 18.71 10.47 3.78
CA PHE A 152 19.08 10.68 2.39
C PHE A 152 18.82 12.11 1.89
N ASP A 153 17.83 12.82 2.46
CA ASP A 153 17.56 14.23 2.12
C ASP A 153 18.65 15.17 2.64
N SER A 154 19.24 14.84 3.80
CA SER A 154 20.30 15.63 4.43
C SER A 154 21.70 15.43 3.83
N LYS A 155 21.84 14.61 2.79
CA LYS A 155 23.15 14.34 2.16
C LYS A 155 23.49 15.42 1.14
N GLU A 156 24.61 16.10 1.39
CA GLU A 156 25.23 16.96 0.39
C GLU A 156 25.76 16.12 -0.78
N TYR A 157 25.36 16.48 -2.00
CA TYR A 157 25.80 15.80 -3.20
C TYR A 157 27.15 16.36 -3.65
N ASP A 158 28.16 15.50 -3.66
CA ASP A 158 29.45 15.81 -4.28
C ASP A 158 29.31 15.84 -5.81
N TRP A 159 29.49 17.02 -6.41
CA TRP A 159 29.34 17.24 -7.85
C TRP A 159 30.52 16.75 -8.71
N ARG A 160 31.62 16.29 -8.11
CA ARG A 160 32.81 15.79 -8.84
C ARG A 160 32.47 14.64 -9.81
N GLY A 161 33.18 14.54 -10.93
CA GLY A 161 32.99 13.43 -11.89
C GLY A 161 33.33 12.04 -11.32
N MET A 162 32.86 10.95 -11.93
CA MET A 162 33.24 9.58 -11.50
C MET A 162 34.76 9.35 -11.56
N SER A 163 35.44 9.94 -12.55
CA SER A 163 36.90 9.87 -12.69
C SER A 163 37.64 10.58 -11.55
N GLN A 164 37.03 11.60 -10.95
CA GLN A 164 37.60 12.47 -9.92
C GLN A 164 37.34 11.96 -8.48
N GLN A 165 36.76 10.77 -8.33
CA GLN A 165 36.52 10.18 -7.02
C GLN A 165 37.82 9.62 -6.42
N PRO A 166 38.08 9.85 -5.12
CA PRO A 166 39.37 9.61 -4.50
C PRO A 166 39.74 8.12 -4.35
N SER A 167 38.75 7.21 -4.39
CA SER A 167 38.99 5.77 -4.23
C SER A 167 38.04 4.92 -5.08
N LEU A 168 38.42 3.67 -5.36
CA LEU A 168 37.57 2.70 -6.05
C LEU A 168 36.26 2.44 -5.29
N LEU A 169 36.32 2.43 -3.95
CA LEU A 169 35.14 2.26 -3.10
C LEU A 169 34.20 3.48 -3.18
N ALA A 170 34.75 4.68 -3.30
CA ALA A 170 33.97 5.90 -3.57
C ALA A 170 33.34 5.87 -4.97
N LYS A 171 34.04 5.35 -5.98
CA LYS A 171 33.47 5.12 -7.33
C LYS A 171 32.31 4.12 -7.28
N ALA A 172 32.51 2.97 -6.65
CA ALA A 172 31.46 1.96 -6.49
C ALA A 172 30.24 2.51 -5.73
N ARG A 173 30.46 3.20 -4.60
CA ARG A 173 29.40 3.87 -3.84
C ARG A 173 28.64 4.89 -4.68
N ARG A 174 29.34 5.70 -5.48
CA ARG A 174 28.72 6.69 -6.37
C ARG A 174 27.90 6.04 -7.48
N SER A 175 28.39 4.93 -8.06
CA SER A 175 27.64 4.14 -9.03
C SER A 175 26.37 3.53 -8.43
N LEU A 176 26.45 2.99 -7.21
CA LEU A 176 25.31 2.44 -6.49
C LEU A 176 24.26 3.52 -6.17
N LEU A 177 24.69 4.72 -5.77
CA LEU A 177 23.78 5.84 -5.50
C LEU A 177 23.05 6.34 -6.76
N GLN A 178 23.49 6.00 -7.98
CA GLN A 178 22.71 6.32 -9.18
C GLN A 178 21.40 5.54 -9.29
N PHE A 179 21.28 4.43 -8.56
CA PHE A 179 20.04 3.67 -8.44
C PHE A 179 19.12 4.20 -7.32
N THR A 180 19.48 5.31 -6.69
CA THR A 180 18.61 6.02 -5.74
C THR A 180 17.96 7.26 -6.36
N PRO A 181 16.76 7.66 -5.90
CA PRO A 181 16.12 8.92 -6.28
C PRO A 181 17.06 10.14 -6.15
N LYS A 182 16.88 11.13 -7.04
CA LYS A 182 17.65 12.40 -6.99
C LYS A 182 17.38 13.21 -5.71
N SER A 183 16.15 13.18 -5.20
CA SER A 183 15.81 13.78 -3.90
C SER A 183 14.88 12.86 -3.13
N PHE A 184 15.13 12.82 -1.82
CA PHE A 184 14.29 12.15 -0.83
C PHE A 184 13.43 13.16 -0.08
N SER A 185 13.05 14.26 -0.74
CA SER A 185 12.19 15.25 -0.12
C SER A 185 10.84 14.64 0.27
N ASN A 186 10.35 15.04 1.45
CA ASN A 186 9.02 14.68 1.93
C ASN A 186 7.94 15.22 0.97
N LEU A 187 6.91 14.41 0.72
CA LEU A 187 5.75 14.84 -0.06
C LEU A 187 4.75 15.47 0.90
N LYS A 188 4.53 16.78 0.78
CA LYS A 188 3.63 17.50 1.67
C LYS A 188 2.19 17.38 1.15
N TRP A 189 1.54 16.26 1.42
CA TRP A 189 0.18 16.02 0.94
C TRP A 189 -0.84 16.99 1.52
N GLN A 190 -0.66 17.41 2.78
CA GLN A 190 -1.54 18.37 3.46
C GLN A 190 -3.03 18.00 3.32
N ALA A 191 -3.37 16.74 3.63
CA ALA A 191 -4.71 16.19 3.41
C ALA A 191 -5.84 17.07 3.97
N PHE A 192 -5.62 17.75 5.10
CA PHE A 192 -6.62 18.59 5.76
C PHE A 192 -6.54 20.09 5.40
N ALA A 193 -5.78 20.49 4.36
CA ALA A 193 -5.66 21.90 3.99
C ALA A 193 -6.95 22.48 3.38
N SER A 194 -7.67 21.70 2.58
CA SER A 194 -8.97 22.09 2.03
C SER A 194 -9.86 20.87 1.78
N PRO A 195 -11.19 21.02 1.72
CA PRO A 195 -12.10 19.92 1.42
C PRO A 195 -11.77 19.19 0.12
N LYS A 196 -11.47 19.95 -0.95
CA LYS A 196 -11.03 19.39 -2.24
C LYS A 196 -9.74 18.56 -2.08
N ARG A 197 -8.75 19.09 -1.35
CA ARG A 197 -7.46 18.41 -1.12
C ARG A 197 -7.63 17.13 -0.31
N CYS A 198 -8.53 17.13 0.67
CA CYS A 198 -8.87 15.95 1.46
C CYS A 198 -9.40 14.83 0.56
N LEU A 199 -10.40 15.11 -0.28
CA LEU A 199 -10.94 14.13 -1.24
C LEU A 199 -9.87 13.63 -2.21
N GLN A 200 -9.00 14.52 -2.70
CA GLN A 200 -7.89 14.14 -3.57
C GLN A 200 -6.87 13.22 -2.86
N CYS A 201 -6.62 13.38 -1.56
CA CYS A 201 -5.74 12.52 -0.79
C CYS A 201 -6.39 11.18 -0.40
N LEU A 202 -7.73 11.10 -0.33
CA LEU A 202 -8.43 9.84 -0.11
C LEU A 202 -8.29 8.89 -1.31
N PHE A 203 -8.17 9.41 -2.53
CA PHE A 203 -7.99 8.59 -3.73
C PHE A 203 -6.74 7.68 -3.68
N PRO A 204 -5.51 8.18 -3.49
CA PRO A 204 -4.33 7.32 -3.39
C PRO A 204 -4.38 6.38 -2.17
N ILE A 205 -5.03 6.78 -1.06
CA ILE A 205 -5.25 5.90 0.10
C ILE A 205 -6.13 4.71 -0.31
N ALA A 206 -7.26 4.96 -0.99
CA ALA A 206 -8.17 3.92 -1.44
C ALA A 206 -7.50 2.96 -2.43
N VAL A 207 -6.70 3.48 -3.37
CA VAL A 207 -5.92 2.66 -4.32
C VAL A 207 -4.89 1.80 -3.59
N PHE A 208 -4.23 2.33 -2.56
CA PHE A 208 -3.30 1.56 -1.73
C PHE A 208 -4.02 0.41 -1.01
N LEU A 209 -5.12 0.70 -0.32
CA LEU A 209 -5.91 -0.32 0.37
C LEU A 209 -6.45 -1.38 -0.61
N LEU A 210 -6.81 -0.97 -1.83
CA LEU A 210 -7.23 -1.91 -2.87
C LEU A 210 -6.11 -2.89 -3.24
N PHE A 211 -4.86 -2.43 -3.35
CA PHE A 211 -3.72 -3.32 -3.62
C PHE A 211 -3.44 -4.31 -2.48
N GLU A 212 -3.59 -3.87 -1.23
CA GLU A 212 -3.45 -4.73 -0.06
C GLU A 212 -4.55 -5.80 -0.05
N VAL A 213 -5.82 -5.41 -0.19
CA VAL A 213 -6.95 -6.36 -0.26
C VAL A 213 -6.77 -7.32 -1.44
N ASN A 214 -6.43 -6.81 -2.64
CA ASN A 214 -6.14 -7.65 -3.80
C ASN A 214 -5.03 -8.67 -3.54
N HIS A 215 -4.02 -8.35 -2.72
CA HIS A 215 -2.94 -9.29 -2.40
C HIS A 215 -3.49 -10.58 -1.78
N PHE A 216 -4.31 -10.45 -0.74
CA PHE A 216 -4.87 -11.59 -0.02
C PHE A 216 -5.94 -12.33 -0.82
N PHE A 217 -6.81 -11.60 -1.53
CA PHE A 217 -7.83 -12.22 -2.37
C PHE A 217 -7.23 -13.00 -3.53
N LEU A 218 -6.23 -12.45 -4.24
CA LEU A 218 -5.57 -13.15 -5.33
C LEU A 218 -4.89 -14.42 -4.84
N LYS A 219 -4.18 -14.33 -3.72
CA LYS A 219 -3.50 -15.46 -3.09
C LYS A 219 -4.48 -16.59 -2.77
N PHE A 220 -5.62 -16.26 -2.17
CA PHE A 220 -6.67 -17.23 -1.83
C PHE A 220 -7.28 -17.87 -3.08
N VAL A 221 -7.71 -17.04 -4.02
CA VAL A 221 -8.47 -17.48 -5.20
C VAL A 221 -7.61 -18.29 -6.18
N LEU A 222 -6.33 -17.94 -6.32
CA LEU A 222 -5.36 -18.62 -7.19
C LEU A 222 -4.60 -19.77 -6.50
N TRP A 223 -4.87 -20.04 -5.22
CA TRP A 223 -4.17 -21.05 -4.42
C TRP A 223 -2.65 -20.87 -4.38
N VAL A 224 -2.21 -19.64 -4.10
CA VAL A 224 -0.78 -19.33 -3.94
C VAL A 224 -0.43 -19.39 -2.44
N PRO A 225 0.50 -20.25 -1.99
CA PRO A 225 0.83 -20.32 -0.58
C PRO A 225 1.58 -19.07 -0.12
N PRO A 226 1.50 -18.68 1.18
CA PRO A 226 2.20 -17.51 1.74
C PRO A 226 3.70 -17.49 1.43
N SER A 227 4.35 -18.65 1.59
CA SER A 227 5.79 -18.84 1.41
C SER A 227 6.25 -18.85 -0.04
N ASN A 228 5.33 -18.84 -1.01
CA ASN A 228 5.71 -18.89 -2.42
C ASN A 228 6.40 -17.57 -2.86
N PRO A 229 7.53 -17.63 -3.59
CA PRO A 229 8.25 -16.43 -4.03
C PRO A 229 7.45 -15.48 -4.94
N LEU A 230 6.34 -15.92 -5.54
CA LEU A 230 5.43 -15.05 -6.29
C LEU A 230 4.92 -13.87 -5.45
N ASN A 231 4.68 -14.08 -4.15
CA ASN A 231 4.20 -13.03 -3.25
C ASN A 231 5.23 -11.90 -3.12
N PRO A 232 6.48 -12.14 -2.68
CA PRO A 232 7.48 -11.08 -2.62
C PRO A 232 7.82 -10.52 -4.01
N ILE A 233 7.86 -11.32 -5.08
CA ILE A 233 8.07 -10.81 -6.45
C ILE A 233 6.99 -9.78 -6.82
N ARG A 234 5.71 -10.09 -6.57
CA ARG A 234 4.61 -9.16 -6.80
C ARG A 234 4.78 -7.89 -5.96
N LEU A 235 5.12 -8.00 -4.68
CA LEU A 235 5.35 -6.84 -3.81
C LEU A 235 6.49 -5.95 -4.32
N PHE A 236 7.59 -6.53 -4.84
CA PHE A 236 8.67 -5.76 -5.47
C PHE A 236 8.23 -5.06 -6.76
N LEU A 237 7.39 -5.69 -7.58
CA LEU A 237 6.79 -5.06 -8.77
C LEU A 237 5.89 -3.88 -8.37
N LEU A 238 5.07 -4.05 -7.32
CA LEU A 238 4.21 -3.00 -6.78
C LEU A 238 5.02 -1.83 -6.21
N LEU A 239 6.10 -2.10 -5.49
CA LEU A 239 7.03 -1.07 -5.03
C LEU A 239 7.66 -0.34 -6.23
N GLY A 240 8.03 -1.07 -7.27
CA GLY A 240 8.64 -0.55 -8.50
C GLY A 240 7.72 0.40 -9.28
N VAL A 241 6.44 0.05 -9.48
CA VAL A 241 5.46 0.96 -10.11
C VAL A 241 5.01 2.06 -9.15
N GLY A 242 4.94 1.74 -7.87
CA GLY A 242 4.39 2.60 -6.84
C GLY A 242 5.28 3.79 -6.48
N LEU A 243 6.60 3.61 -6.43
CA LEU A 243 7.55 4.71 -6.17
C LEU A 243 7.39 5.90 -7.13
N PRO A 244 7.45 5.70 -8.47
CA PRO A 244 7.19 6.77 -9.42
C PRO A 244 5.69 7.12 -9.51
N GLY A 245 4.78 6.14 -9.43
CA GLY A 245 3.34 6.37 -9.57
C GLY A 245 2.76 7.27 -8.47
N MET A 246 3.17 7.08 -7.21
CA MET A 246 2.74 7.94 -6.10
C MET A 246 3.26 9.36 -6.24
N ARG A 247 4.48 9.53 -6.75
CA ARG A 247 5.04 10.85 -7.06
C ARG A 247 4.27 11.53 -8.18
N GLU A 248 3.95 10.82 -9.25
CA GLU A 248 3.13 11.35 -10.36
C GLU A 248 1.73 11.75 -9.89
N CYS A 249 1.13 10.97 -8.98
CA CYS A 249 -0.15 11.29 -8.35
C CYS A 249 -0.06 12.56 -7.49
N TYR A 250 0.99 12.69 -6.69
CA TYR A 250 1.26 13.89 -5.90
C TYR A 250 1.44 15.14 -6.78
N GLU A 251 2.29 15.06 -7.80
CA GLU A 251 2.54 16.16 -8.75
C GLU A 251 1.25 16.57 -9.49
N TYR A 252 0.39 15.62 -9.85
CA TYR A 252 -0.93 15.90 -10.43
C TYR A 252 -1.86 16.64 -9.46
N ILE A 253 -1.92 16.21 -8.20
CA ILE A 253 -2.76 16.84 -7.16
C ILE A 253 -2.26 18.26 -6.82
N GLU A 254 -0.94 18.47 -6.77
CA GLU A 254 -0.33 19.79 -6.62
C GLU A 254 -0.66 20.71 -7.81
N ALA A 255 -0.50 20.23 -9.04
CA ALA A 255 -0.82 20.98 -10.24
C ALA A 255 -2.30 21.39 -10.30
N SER A 256 -3.21 20.52 -9.86
CA SER A 256 -4.65 20.80 -9.78
C SER A 256 -5.04 21.86 -8.73
N GLY A 257 -4.15 22.14 -7.78
CA GLY A 257 -4.31 23.20 -6.77
C GLY A 257 -3.79 24.56 -7.22
N SER A 258 -2.93 24.62 -8.24
CA SER A 258 -2.30 25.86 -8.71
C SER A 258 -2.98 26.43 -9.96
N PRO A 259 -3.24 27.75 -10.03
CA PRO A 259 -3.78 28.40 -11.23
C PRO A 259 -2.91 28.21 -12.49
N GLN A 260 -1.58 28.08 -12.33
CA GLN A 260 -0.64 27.89 -13.44
C GLN A 260 -0.53 26.42 -13.89
N GLY A 261 -1.04 25.47 -13.10
CA GLY A 261 -0.95 24.03 -13.37
C GLY A 261 -2.15 23.45 -14.13
N ALA A 262 -3.21 24.24 -14.34
CA ALA A 262 -4.45 23.79 -14.97
C ALA A 262 -4.26 23.34 -16.43
N ASP A 263 -3.31 23.95 -17.15
CA ASP A 263 -3.04 23.65 -18.57
C ASP A 263 -2.24 22.35 -18.78
N MET A 264 -1.71 21.72 -17.71
CA MET A 264 -0.90 20.50 -17.76
C MET A 264 -1.45 19.37 -16.86
N LEU A 265 -2.77 19.24 -16.76
CA LEU A 265 -3.44 18.17 -15.99
C LEU A 265 -3.37 16.82 -16.70
N LYS A 266 -2.22 16.16 -16.61
CA LYS A 266 -2.09 14.76 -17.05
C LYS A 266 -1.50 13.91 -15.93
N LEU A 267 -2.26 12.90 -15.52
CA LEU A 267 -1.75 11.86 -14.63
C LEU A 267 -0.65 11.07 -15.35
N GLY A 268 0.45 10.81 -14.65
CA GLY A 268 1.61 10.15 -15.22
C GLY A 268 1.38 8.68 -15.60
N ALA A 269 2.28 8.13 -16.40
CA ALA A 269 2.13 6.80 -16.98
C ALA A 269 2.25 5.67 -15.95
N PHE A 270 3.10 5.82 -14.93
CA PHE A 270 3.22 4.82 -13.86
C PHE A 270 1.97 4.80 -12.98
N ALA A 271 1.41 5.97 -12.68
CA ALA A 271 0.15 6.05 -11.95
C ALA A 271 -1.00 5.38 -12.72
N TRP A 272 -1.13 5.63 -14.03
CA TRP A 272 -2.11 4.93 -14.88
C TRP A 272 -1.90 3.42 -14.93
N LEU A 273 -0.65 2.97 -15.09
CA LEU A 273 -0.33 1.54 -15.09
C LEU A 273 -0.68 0.88 -13.75
N GLY A 274 -0.38 1.55 -12.63
CA GLY A 274 -0.77 1.10 -11.30
C GLY A 274 -2.29 0.99 -11.14
N LEU A 275 -3.05 2.00 -11.57
CA LEU A 275 -4.52 1.95 -11.55
C LEU A 275 -5.08 0.81 -12.41
N ALA A 276 -4.55 0.65 -13.63
CA ALA A 276 -4.96 -0.43 -14.52
C ALA A 276 -4.67 -1.80 -13.90
N LEU A 277 -3.49 -1.97 -13.28
CA LEU A 277 -3.12 -3.19 -12.58
C LEU A 277 -4.08 -3.48 -11.42
N ALA A 278 -4.33 -2.50 -10.54
CA ALA A 278 -5.24 -2.66 -9.40
C ALA A 278 -6.64 -3.10 -9.86
N LEU A 279 -7.17 -2.50 -10.93
CA LEU A 279 -8.48 -2.84 -11.48
C LEU A 279 -8.50 -4.26 -12.06
N VAL A 280 -7.49 -4.64 -12.84
CA VAL A 280 -7.42 -5.99 -13.43
C VAL A 280 -7.31 -7.05 -12.34
N GLU A 281 -6.49 -6.82 -11.32
CA GLU A 281 -6.37 -7.72 -10.17
C GLU A 281 -7.71 -7.90 -9.44
N THR A 282 -8.43 -6.80 -9.20
CA THR A 282 -9.76 -6.86 -8.58
C THR A 282 -10.75 -7.65 -9.45
N LEU A 283 -10.73 -7.44 -10.78
CA LEU A 283 -11.58 -8.19 -11.70
C LEU A 283 -11.28 -9.69 -11.68
N VAL A 284 -10.00 -10.07 -11.61
CA VAL A 284 -9.58 -11.48 -11.48
C VAL A 284 -10.11 -12.06 -10.18
N SER A 285 -9.92 -11.36 -9.05
CA SER A 285 -10.42 -11.78 -7.73
C SER A 285 -11.95 -11.95 -7.72
N ILE A 286 -12.70 -11.02 -8.32
CA ILE A 286 -14.17 -11.11 -8.41
C ILE A 286 -14.58 -12.26 -9.33
N LYS A 287 -13.95 -12.41 -10.50
CA LYS A 287 -14.33 -13.45 -11.47
C LYS A 287 -14.12 -14.84 -10.89
N PHE A 288 -12.96 -15.07 -10.31
CA PHE A 288 -12.56 -16.39 -9.82
C PHE A 288 -13.11 -16.67 -8.42
N GLY A 289 -13.40 -15.65 -7.61
CA GLY A 289 -14.04 -15.81 -6.29
C GLY A 289 -15.53 -16.14 -6.33
N LYS A 290 -16.17 -16.21 -7.52
CA LYS A 290 -17.60 -16.55 -7.64
C LYS A 290 -17.89 -17.93 -7.04
N GLY A 291 -18.76 -17.96 -6.03
CA GLY A 291 -19.17 -19.20 -5.36
C GLY A 291 -18.23 -19.66 -4.25
N MET A 292 -17.10 -18.97 -4.00
CA MET A 292 -16.16 -19.32 -2.92
C MET A 292 -16.50 -18.64 -1.59
N PHE A 293 -17.32 -17.58 -1.62
CA PHE A 293 -17.66 -16.77 -0.44
C PHE A 293 -19.16 -16.85 -0.13
N PRO A 294 -19.65 -17.97 0.43
CA PRO A 294 -21.08 -18.15 0.71
C PRO A 294 -21.55 -17.40 1.96
N ALA A 295 -20.63 -16.99 2.84
CA ALA A 295 -20.98 -16.33 4.10
C ALA A 295 -21.61 -14.95 3.84
N PRO A 296 -22.77 -14.65 4.46
CA PRO A 296 -23.39 -13.34 4.35
C PRO A 296 -22.57 -12.28 5.09
N TRP A 297 -22.74 -11.02 4.69
CA TRP A 297 -22.12 -9.88 5.37
C TRP A 297 -22.56 -9.80 6.84
N PRO A 298 -21.62 -9.75 7.81
CA PRO A 298 -21.98 -9.64 9.22
C PRO A 298 -22.67 -8.31 9.52
N THR A 299 -23.81 -8.36 10.21
CA THR A 299 -24.63 -7.16 10.50
C THR A 299 -23.87 -6.08 11.26
N HIS A 300 -23.00 -6.47 12.19
CA HIS A 300 -22.21 -5.51 12.98
C HIS A 300 -21.22 -4.72 12.11
N ILE A 301 -20.65 -5.34 11.06
CA ILE A 301 -19.77 -4.68 10.08
C ILE A 301 -20.57 -3.69 9.24
N LEU A 302 -21.75 -4.11 8.74
CA LEU A 302 -22.62 -3.23 7.94
C LEU A 302 -23.08 -2.00 8.75
N ILE A 303 -23.50 -2.20 9.99
CA ILE A 303 -23.89 -1.10 10.89
C ILE A 303 -22.67 -0.21 11.19
N GLY A 304 -21.52 -0.81 11.49
CA GLY A 304 -20.28 -0.08 11.76
C GLY A 304 -19.88 0.84 10.62
N TRP A 305 -19.81 0.33 9.39
CA TRP A 305 -19.52 1.13 8.20
C TRP A 305 -20.62 2.15 7.88
N GLY A 306 -21.89 1.80 8.09
CA GLY A 306 -23.02 2.72 7.91
C GLY A 306 -22.94 3.93 8.85
N LEU A 307 -22.67 3.69 10.13
CA LEU A 307 -22.45 4.74 11.12
C LEU A 307 -21.19 5.56 10.81
N ALA A 308 -20.08 4.90 10.47
CA ALA A 308 -18.84 5.58 10.11
C ALA A 308 -19.02 6.49 8.89
N ALA A 309 -19.73 6.03 7.86
CA ALA A 309 -20.05 6.81 6.67
C ALA A 309 -20.96 7.99 6.99
N ALA A 310 -22.03 7.79 7.78
CA ALA A 310 -22.94 8.85 8.20
C ALA A 310 -22.23 9.93 9.03
N CYS A 311 -21.44 9.51 10.02
CA CYS A 311 -20.64 10.42 10.85
C CYS A 311 -19.58 11.16 10.01
N GLY A 312 -18.84 10.43 9.17
CA GLY A 312 -17.80 10.99 8.30
C GLY A 312 -18.36 12.02 7.32
N LEU A 313 -19.48 11.71 6.67
CA LEU A 313 -20.15 12.64 5.74
C LEU A 313 -20.64 13.89 6.47
N THR A 314 -21.22 13.73 7.66
CA THR A 314 -21.71 14.86 8.47
C THR A 314 -20.55 15.77 8.88
N LEU A 315 -19.46 15.20 9.42
CA LEU A 315 -18.28 15.94 9.82
C LEU A 315 -17.61 16.64 8.63
N PHE A 316 -17.47 15.94 7.50
CA PHE A 316 -16.89 16.50 6.28
C PHE A 316 -17.73 17.64 5.72
N THR A 317 -19.06 17.51 5.72
CA THR A 317 -19.98 18.55 5.27
C THR A 317 -19.91 19.78 6.16
N VAL A 318 -19.98 19.61 7.48
CA VAL A 318 -19.86 20.72 8.45
C VAL A 318 -18.51 21.42 8.32
N TRP A 319 -17.42 20.66 8.20
CA TRP A 319 -16.09 21.23 8.00
C TRP A 319 -15.99 21.99 6.68
N SER A 320 -16.51 21.44 5.59
CA SER A 320 -16.52 22.08 4.27
C SER A 320 -17.29 23.40 4.29
N LEU A 321 -18.48 23.41 4.88
CA LEU A 321 -19.29 24.63 5.03
C LEU A 321 -18.53 25.69 5.85
N ARG A 322 -17.93 25.30 6.98
CA ARG A 322 -17.12 26.23 7.80
C ARG A 322 -15.90 26.77 7.04
N TYR A 323 -15.23 25.92 6.26
CA TYR A 323 -14.07 26.31 5.46
C TYR A 323 -14.44 27.35 4.40
N TYR A 324 -15.45 27.09 3.59
CA TYR A 324 -15.87 28.01 2.52
C TYR A 324 -16.50 29.29 3.06
N SER A 325 -17.26 29.24 4.16
CA SER A 325 -17.78 30.44 4.82
C SER A 325 -16.67 31.37 5.32
N ARG A 326 -15.59 30.81 5.89
CA ARG A 326 -14.42 31.60 6.32
C ARG A 326 -13.69 32.24 5.14
N GLN A 327 -13.53 31.51 4.03
CA GLN A 327 -12.93 32.06 2.82
C GLN A 327 -13.77 33.23 2.25
N HIS A 328 -15.08 33.07 2.15
CA HIS A 328 -15.98 34.13 1.68
C HIS A 328 -15.95 35.37 2.58
N ALA A 329 -15.95 35.19 3.90
CA ALA A 329 -15.85 36.29 4.85
C ALA A 329 -14.50 37.03 4.73
N GLY A 330 -13.39 36.30 4.59
CA GLY A 330 -12.06 36.87 4.38
C GLY A 330 -11.92 37.65 3.07
N THR A 331 -12.57 37.20 1.99
CA THR A 331 -12.58 37.93 0.71
C THR A 331 -13.39 39.23 0.82
N LYS A 332 -14.54 39.21 1.49
CA LYS A 332 -15.34 40.44 1.74
C LYS A 332 -14.57 41.46 2.58
N ALA A 333 -13.86 41.02 3.62
CA ALA A 333 -13.08 41.90 4.49
C ALA A 333 -11.83 42.50 3.81
N LYS A 334 -11.31 41.90 2.72
CA LYS A 334 -10.21 42.45 1.91
C LYS A 334 -10.69 43.40 0.80
N ALA A 335 -11.99 43.36 0.47
CA ALA A 335 -12.60 44.16 -0.58
C ALA A 335 -13.28 45.43 -0.05
N ALA A 336 -13.52 45.50 1.27
CA ALA A 336 -13.89 46.71 2.01
C ALA A 336 -12.62 47.35 2.59
#